data_AF-A0A920DEM5-F1
#
_entry.id   AF-A0A920DEM5-F1
#
_cell.length_a   1.000
_cell.length_b   1.000
_cell.length_c   1.000
_cell.angle_alpha   90.00
_cell.angle_beta   90.00
_cell.angle_gamma   90.00
#
_symmetry.space_group_name_H-M   'P 1'
#
loop_
_entity.id
_entity.type
_entity.pdbx_description
1 polymer ?
#
loop_
_entity_poly.entity_id
_entity_poly.type
_entity_poly.pdbx_seq_one_letter_code
_entity_poly.pdbx_strand_id
1 'polypeptide(L)'
;MVKKKNGTRPSQSAQRSSAHEGSAATLKDLLSEEVLGKLKAQASEIKAAEAARQEEAKRIAEEKKKAEQKRLDNDFEHLLENSSMEWQKFK
;
A
#
# COMPACT_ATOMS: atom_id res chain seq x y z
N MET A 1 18.38 35.12 55.10
CA MET A 1 19.16 35.06 53.84
C MET A 1 18.91 33.69 53.22
N VAL A 2 18.43 33.45 52.00
CA VAL A 2 17.99 34.26 50.85
C VAL A 2 16.87 33.46 50.16
N LYS A 3 15.78 34.14 49.81
CA LYS A 3 14.63 33.63 49.07
C LYS A 3 14.90 33.89 47.58
N LYS A 4 15.22 32.88 46.77
CA LYS A 4 15.46 33.06 45.32
C LYS A 4 14.21 32.71 44.52
N LYS A 5 13.52 33.78 44.13
CA LYS A 5 12.45 33.85 43.14
C LYS A 5 13.03 33.91 41.71
N ASN A 6 12.19 33.51 40.75
CA ASN A 6 12.10 33.94 39.35
C ASN A 6 13.07 33.38 38.29
N GLY A 7 12.43 32.85 37.24
CA GLY A 7 13.03 32.59 35.94
C GLY A 7 12.01 32.16 34.87
N THR A 8 10.77 32.65 34.90
CA THR A 8 9.82 32.48 33.78
C THR A 8 10.33 33.32 32.61
N ARG A 9 10.80 32.67 31.55
CA ARG A 9 11.09 33.31 30.26
C ARG A 9 9.77 33.65 29.57
N PRO A 10 9.52 34.90 29.15
CA PRO A 10 8.41 35.18 28.25
C PRO A 10 8.76 34.61 26.87
N SER A 11 7.95 33.66 26.41
CA SER A 11 7.97 33.19 25.02
C SER A 11 7.40 34.30 24.14
N GLN A 12 8.27 35.16 23.63
CA GLN A 12 7.92 36.03 22.50
C GLN A 12 8.01 35.23 21.21
N SER A 13 6.86 34.87 20.67
CA SER A 13 6.57 35.04 19.25
C SER A 13 5.07 34.88 19.07
N ALA A 14 4.42 36.01 19.28
CA ALA A 14 3.05 36.25 18.89
C ALA A 14 2.83 35.93 17.41
N GLN A 15 1.61 35.51 17.12
CA GLN A 15 0.90 35.72 15.85
C GLN A 15 1.58 35.19 14.58
N ARG A 16 1.29 33.91 14.28
CA ARG A 16 1.08 33.46 12.91
C ARG A 16 -0.32 32.86 12.79
N SER A 17 -1.33 33.69 12.59
CA SER A 17 -2.65 33.23 12.12
C SER A 17 -3.60 34.42 11.92
N SER A 18 -3.38 35.22 10.88
CA SER A 18 -4.45 36.09 10.34
C SER A 18 -4.13 36.54 8.91
N ALA A 19 -3.82 35.61 8.01
CA ALA A 19 -3.64 35.92 6.60
C ALA A 19 -4.08 34.76 5.71
N HIS A 20 -5.30 34.25 5.92
CA HIS A 20 -5.94 33.31 4.99
C HIS A 20 -7.45 33.58 4.85
N GLU A 21 -7.85 34.84 4.92
CA GLU A 21 -9.15 35.31 4.42
C GLU A 21 -8.83 36.23 3.24
N GLY A 22 -8.70 35.67 2.02
CA GLY A 22 -8.45 36.55 0.87
C GLY A 22 -8.04 35.96 -0.47
N SER A 23 -7.83 34.65 -0.63
CA SER A 23 -7.63 34.11 -1.98
C SER A 23 -8.12 32.68 -2.09
N ALA A 24 -9.07 32.46 -2.98
CA ALA A 24 -9.31 31.16 -3.58
C ALA A 24 -8.13 30.83 -4.52
N ALA A 25 -6.92 30.73 -3.95
CA ALA A 25 -5.78 30.17 -4.64
C ALA A 25 -6.07 28.67 -4.75
N THR A 26 -6.64 28.27 -5.89
CA THR A 26 -6.78 26.85 -6.21
C THR A 26 -5.42 26.18 -6.03
N LEU A 27 -5.34 24.93 -5.57
CA LEU A 27 -4.08 24.22 -5.31
C LEU A 27 -3.05 24.29 -6.47
N LYS A 28 -3.52 24.54 -7.70
CA LYS A 28 -2.73 24.82 -8.91
C LYS A 28 -1.95 26.14 -8.90
N ASP A 29 -2.39 27.12 -8.12
CA ASP A 29 -1.79 28.45 -8.00
C ASP A 29 -0.65 28.46 -6.97
N LEU A 30 -0.72 27.58 -5.95
CA LEU A 30 0.39 27.35 -5.01
C LEU A 30 1.46 26.38 -5.54
N LEU A 31 1.08 25.47 -6.45
CA LEU A 31 1.98 24.48 -7.03
C LEU A 31 2.25 24.84 -8.49
N SER A 32 3.49 25.25 -8.81
CA SER A 32 3.91 25.50 -10.18
C SER A 32 3.53 24.32 -11.08
N GLU A 33 3.04 24.58 -12.29
CA GLU A 33 2.61 23.52 -13.24
C GLU A 33 3.71 22.49 -13.49
N GLU A 34 4.97 22.91 -13.40
CA GLU A 34 6.16 22.04 -13.44
C GLU A 34 6.17 20.99 -12.31
N VAL A 35 5.83 21.38 -11.08
CA VAL A 35 5.79 20.48 -9.92
C VAL A 35 4.62 19.51 -10.03
N LEU A 36 3.47 19.98 -10.54
CA LEU A 36 2.34 19.10 -10.86
C LEU A 36 2.67 18.09 -11.96
N GLY A 37 3.44 18.53 -12.97
CA GLY A 37 3.96 17.65 -14.03
C GLY A 37 4.85 16.55 -13.47
N LYS A 38 5.83 16.91 -12.62
CA LYS A 38 6.72 15.94 -11.94
C LYS A 38 5.95 14.97 -11.06
N LEU A 39 4.98 15.47 -10.28
CA LEU A 39 4.15 14.64 -9.42
C LEU A 39 3.29 13.65 -10.22
N LYS A 40 2.74 14.08 -11.35
CA LYS A 40 1.96 13.21 -12.24
C LYS A 40 2.82 12.15 -12.92
N ALA A 41 4.05 12.50 -13.31
CA ALA A 41 5.02 11.55 -13.84
C ALA A 41 5.35 10.47 -12.80
N GLN A 42 5.70 10.87 -11.57
CA GLN A 42 5.98 9.95 -10.47
C GLN A 42 4.76 9.08 -10.10
N ALA A 43 3.56 9.67 -10.06
CA ALA A 43 2.33 8.92 -9.79
C ALA A 43 2.04 7.89 -10.88
N SER A 44 2.39 8.17 -12.14
CA SER A 44 2.23 7.21 -13.25
C SER A 44 3.26 6.09 -13.17
N GLU A 45 4.49 6.41 -12.80
CA GLU A 45 5.57 5.43 -12.60
C GLU A 45 5.27 4.47 -11.44
N ILE A 46 4.80 5.00 -10.30
CA ILE A 46 4.41 4.18 -9.15
C ILE A 46 3.23 3.26 -9.51
N LYS A 47 2.24 3.76 -10.25
CA LYS A 47 1.10 2.92 -10.70
C LYS A 47 1.55 1.81 -11.64
N ALA A 48 2.49 2.08 -12.54
CA ALA A 48 3.04 1.06 -13.44
C ALA A 48 3.82 0.00 -12.64
N ALA A 49 4.61 0.41 -11.65
CA ALA A 49 5.34 -0.51 -10.77
C ALA A 49 4.39 -1.35 -9.88
N GLU A 50 3.30 -0.76 -9.39
CA GLU A 50 2.30 -1.47 -8.59
C GLU A 50 1.54 -2.51 -9.44
N ALA A 51 1.16 -2.16 -10.67
CA ALA A 51 0.52 -3.11 -11.59
C ALA A 51 1.42 -4.32 -11.86
N ALA A 52 2.70 -4.10 -12.14
CA ALA A 52 3.67 -5.18 -12.34
C ALA A 52 3.80 -6.08 -11.10
N ARG A 53 3.81 -5.48 -9.90
CA ARG A 53 3.89 -6.23 -8.64
C ARG A 53 2.65 -7.07 -8.36
N GLN A 54 1.46 -6.57 -8.72
CA GLN A 54 0.22 -7.35 -8.61
C GLN A 54 0.19 -8.53 -9.59
N GLU A 55 0.68 -8.34 -10.80
CA GLU A 55 0.78 -9.43 -11.80
C GLU A 55 1.77 -10.50 -11.37
N GLU A 56 2.92 -10.12 -10.82
CA GLU A 56 3.91 -11.06 -10.29
C GLU A 56 3.36 -11.84 -9.07
N ALA A 57 2.63 -11.18 -8.17
CA ALA A 57 1.98 -11.84 -7.05
C ALA A 57 0.93 -12.87 -7.49
N LYS A 58 0.17 -12.57 -8.55
CA LYS A 58 -0.79 -13.52 -9.14
C LYS A 58 -0.09 -14.73 -9.75
N ARG A 59 1.00 -14.50 -10.50
CA ARG A 59 1.81 -15.59 -11.07
C ARG A 59 2.37 -16.52 -10.01
N ILE A 60 2.95 -15.97 -8.95
CA ILE A 60 3.52 -16.77 -7.84
C ILE A 60 2.41 -17.58 -7.14
N ALA A 61 1.22 -17.01 -6.96
CA ALA A 61 0.09 -17.71 -6.37
C ALA A 61 -0.41 -18.87 -7.24
N GLU A 62 -0.50 -18.67 -8.56
CA GLU A 62 -0.87 -19.72 -9.51
C GLU A 62 0.19 -20.84 -9.59
N GLU A 63 1.47 -20.49 -9.59
CA GLU A 63 2.56 -21.47 -9.56
C GLU A 63 2.56 -22.30 -8.27
N LYS A 64 2.31 -21.67 -7.12
CA LYS A 64 2.17 -22.37 -5.84
C LYS A 64 0.99 -23.34 -5.85
N LYS A 65 -0.17 -22.90 -6.32
CA LYS A 65 -1.34 -23.78 -6.47
C LYS A 65 -1.06 -24.96 -7.39
N LYS A 66 -0.37 -24.72 -8.50
CA LYS A 66 0.00 -25.79 -9.44
C LYS A 66 1.02 -26.77 -8.84
N ALA A 67 1.99 -26.27 -8.07
CA ALA A 67 2.98 -27.10 -7.39
C ALA A 67 2.33 -27.94 -6.27
N GLU A 68 1.42 -27.33 -5.50
CA GLU A 68 0.64 -28.01 -4.47
C GLU A 68 -0.27 -29.07 -5.09
N GLN A 69 -1.01 -28.73 -6.15
CA GLN A 69 -1.83 -29.70 -6.88
C GLN A 69 -1.00 -30.88 -7.38
N LYS A 70 0.16 -30.62 -8.00
CA LYS A 70 1.08 -31.70 -8.42
C LYS A 70 1.58 -32.55 -7.26
N ARG A 71 1.78 -31.95 -6.09
CA ARG A 71 2.17 -32.69 -4.89
C ARG A 71 1.03 -33.58 -4.42
N LEU A 72 -0.19 -33.05 -4.36
CA LEU A 72 -1.40 -33.77 -3.97
C LEU A 72 -1.77 -34.88 -4.97
N ASP A 73 -1.50 -34.67 -6.26
CA ASP A 73 -1.66 -35.67 -7.31
C ASP A 73 -0.62 -36.80 -7.21
N ASN A 74 0.50 -36.57 -6.53
CA ASN A 74 1.51 -37.59 -6.26
C ASN A 74 1.34 -38.24 -4.87
N ASP A 75 0.62 -37.57 -3.97
CA ASP A 75 0.36 -38.03 -2.62
C ASP A 75 -0.77 -39.04 -2.61
N PHE A 76 -0.43 -40.31 -2.37
CA PHE A 76 -1.37 -41.41 -2.40
C PHE A 76 -2.48 -41.28 -1.35
N GLU A 77 -2.21 -40.66 -0.20
CA GLU A 77 -3.22 -40.44 0.85
C GLU A 77 -4.32 -39.51 0.33
N HIS A 78 -3.93 -38.37 -0.24
CA HIS A 78 -4.86 -37.42 -0.86
C HIS A 78 -5.62 -38.05 -2.04
N LEU A 79 -4.95 -38.82 -2.89
CA LEU A 79 -5.60 -39.53 -3.99
C LEU A 79 -6.63 -40.54 -3.48
N LEU A 80 -6.33 -41.33 -2.45
CA LEU A 80 -7.25 -42.34 -1.92
C LEU A 80 -8.49 -41.73 -1.27
N GLU A 81 -8.34 -40.60 -0.58
CA GLU A 81 -9.46 -39.91 0.06
C GLU A 81 -10.37 -39.18 -0.94
N ASN A 82 -9.79 -38.61 -2.00
CA ASN A 82 -10.54 -37.79 -2.97
C ASN A 82 -10.94 -38.54 -4.24
N SER A 83 -10.25 -39.62 -4.59
CA SER A 83 -10.61 -40.47 -5.72
C SER A 83 -11.56 -41.56 -5.27
N SER A 84 -12.87 -41.30 -5.28
CA SER A 84 -13.86 -42.36 -5.19
C SER A 84 -13.70 -43.28 -6.40
N MET A 85 -13.10 -44.45 -6.19
CA MET A 85 -12.93 -45.45 -7.24
C MET A 85 -14.32 -46.04 -7.56
N GLU A 86 -15.00 -45.50 -8.56
CA GLU A 86 -16.37 -45.88 -8.96
C GLU A 86 -16.42 -47.18 -9.78
N TRP A 87 -15.70 -48.21 -9.33
CA TRP A 87 -15.69 -49.53 -9.97
C TRP A 87 -17.07 -50.22 -9.94
N GLN A 88 -17.96 -49.78 -9.04
CA GLN A 88 -19.33 -50.27 -8.94
C GLN A 88 -20.25 -49.77 -10.06
N LYS A 89 -19.89 -48.71 -10.78
CA LYS A 89 -20.70 -48.15 -11.88
C LYS A 89 -20.53 -48.90 -13.21
N PHE A 90 -19.57 -49.82 -13.30
CA PHE A 90 -19.27 -50.61 -14.49
C PHE A 90 -19.70 -52.08 -14.34
N LYS A 91 -20.81 -52.35 -13.65
CA LYS A 91 -21.43 -53.69 -13.58
C LYS A 91 -22.52 -53.88 -14.61
#